data_AF-A0A7G1IJ24-F1
#
_entry.id   AF-A0A7G1IJ24-F1
#
_cell.length_a   1.000
_cell.length_b   1.000
_cell.length_c   1.000
_cell.angle_alpha   90.00
_cell.angle_beta   90.00
_cell.angle_gamma   90.00
#
_symmetry.space_group_name_H-M   'P 1'
#
loop_
_entity.id
_entity.type
_entity.pdbx_description
1 polymer ?
#
loop_
_entity_poly.entity_id
_entity_poly.type
_entity_poly.pdbx_seq_one_letter_code
_entity_poly.pdbx_strand_id
1 'polypeptide(L)' 'MAYRPHFGDYQNEIYFQGLAGVVPPLPMVFAELEAKAGWHYRRRCGPTSPGSGRRAHPAG' A
#
# COMPACT_ATOMS: atom_id res chain seq x y z
N MET A 1 21.42 -27.26 2.78
CA MET A 1 21.29 -25.97 3.53
C MET A 1 19.84 -25.52 3.44
N ALA A 2 19.36 -24.71 4.39
CA ALA A 2 18.10 -23.98 4.20
C ALA A 2 18.38 -22.71 3.39
N TYR A 3 17.73 -22.57 2.23
CA TYR A 3 17.76 -21.33 1.45
C TYR A 3 16.97 -20.25 2.19
N ARG A 4 17.60 -19.12 2.48
CA ARG A 4 16.94 -17.91 2.99
C ARG A 4 16.92 -16.90 1.85
N PRO A 5 15.75 -16.52 1.32
CA PRO A 5 15.67 -15.50 0.28
C PRO A 5 16.36 -14.20 0.73
N HIS A 6 17.15 -13.61 -0.17
CA HIS A 6 17.73 -12.30 -0.01
C HIS A 6 16.72 -11.23 -0.44
N PHE A 7 16.80 -10.03 0.13
CA PHE A 7 15.88 -8.93 -0.23
C PHE A 7 15.90 -8.56 -1.73
N GLY A 8 17.02 -8.82 -2.43
CA GLY A 8 17.13 -8.61 -3.87
C GLY A 8 16.31 -9.60 -4.72
N ASP A 9 16.00 -10.79 -4.19
CA ASP A 9 15.34 -11.86 -4.93
C ASP A 9 13.88 -11.53 -5.27
N TYR A 10 13.24 -10.66 -4.48
CA TYR A 10 11.87 -10.19 -4.71
C TYR A 10 11.69 -9.49 -6.08
N GLN A 11 12.76 -8.92 -6.65
CA GLN A 11 12.72 -8.37 -8.01
C GLN A 11 12.45 -9.46 -9.06
N ASN A 12 12.94 -10.69 -8.83
CA ASN A 12 12.75 -11.80 -9.76
C ASN A 12 11.27 -12.21 -9.83
N GLU A 13 10.54 -12.17 -8.71
CA GLU A 13 9.09 -12.40 -8.70
C GLU A 13 8.37 -11.43 -9.64
N ILE A 14 8.69 -10.12 -9.55
CA ILE A 14 8.10 -9.08 -10.39
C ILE A 14 8.45 -9.31 -11.87
N TYR A 15 9.70 -9.64 -12.20
CA TYR A 15 10.10 -9.91 -13.58
C TYR A 15 9.45 -11.17 -14.15
N PHE A 16 9.37 -12.27 -13.40
CA PHE A 16 8.72 -13.51 -13.86
C PHE A 16 7.21 -13.34 -14.03
N GLN A 17 6.54 -12.56 -13.16
CA GLN A 17 5.14 -12.17 -13.37
C GLN A 17 4.96 -11.29 -14.61
N GLY A 18 5.90 -10.36 -14.86
CA GLY A 18 5.92 -9.54 -16.08
C GLY A 18 6.04 -10.36 -17.37
N LEU A 19 6.81 -11.45 -17.37
CA LEU A 19 6.88 -12.39 -18.50
C LEU A 19 5.56 -13.15 -18.75
N ALA A 20 4.73 -13.31 -17.72
CA ALA A 20 3.36 -13.82 -17.83
C ALA A 20 2.32 -12.73 -18.16
N GLY A 21 2.74 -11.49 -18.41
CA GLY A 21 1.87 -10.34 -18.68
C GLY A 21 1.23 -9.72 -17.43
N VAL A 22 1.64 -10.14 -16.22
CA VAL A 22 1.08 -9.66 -14.95
C VAL A 22 1.87 -8.44 -14.45
N VAL A 23 1.21 -7.28 -14.41
CA VAL A 23 1.80 -6.01 -13.97
C VAL A 23 1.49 -5.75 -12.48
N PRO A 24 2.45 -5.25 -11.66
CA PRO A 24 2.18 -4.91 -10.27
C PRO A 24 1.04 -3.90 -10.08
N PRO A 25 0.12 -4.09 -9.10
CA PRO A 25 -1.00 -3.19 -8.83
C PRO A 25 -0.59 -1.89 -8.09
N LEU A 26 0.67 -1.78 -7.68
CA LEU A 26 1.26 -0.63 -7.00
C LEU A 26 2.45 -0.10 -7.80
N PRO A 27 2.68 1.23 -7.82
CA PRO A 27 3.91 1.80 -8.37
C PRO A 27 5.15 1.29 -7.63
N MET A 28 6.27 1.19 -8.34
CA MET A 28 7.57 0.80 -7.76
C MET A 28 8.45 2.00 -7.40
N VAL A 29 8.06 3.23 -7.79
CA VAL A 29 8.78 4.46 -7.46
C VAL A 29 8.20 5.11 -6.21
N PHE A 30 9.06 5.54 -5.29
CA PHE A 30 8.65 6.15 -4.01
C PHE A 30 7.69 7.34 -4.16
N ALA A 31 8.00 8.28 -5.06
CA ALA A 31 7.17 9.48 -5.27
C ALA A 31 5.76 9.13 -5.81
N GLU A 32 5.65 8.08 -6.62
CA GLU A 32 4.36 7.60 -7.15
C GLU A 32 3.55 6.88 -6.06
N LEU A 33 4.21 6.14 -5.17
CA LEU A 33 3.61 5.54 -3.98
C LEU A 33 3.11 6.63 -3.01
N GLU A 34 3.90 7.67 -2.75
CA GLU A 34 3.50 8.81 -1.92
C GLU A 34 2.28 9.54 -2.50
N ALA A 35 2.30 9.86 -3.80
CA ALA A 35 1.17 10.48 -4.48
C ALA A 35 -0.09 9.58 -4.43
N LYS A 36 0.05 8.27 -4.67
CA LYS A 36 -1.06 7.30 -4.60
C LYS A 36 -1.59 7.16 -3.17
N ALA A 37 -0.73 7.15 -2.16
CA ALA A 37 -1.10 7.09 -0.75
C ALA A 37 -1.82 8.37 -0.29
N GLY A 38 -1.30 9.55 -0.63
CA GLY A 38 -1.94 10.83 -0.35
C GLY A 38 -3.31 10.96 -1.03
N TRP A 39 -3.44 10.45 -2.26
CA TRP A 39 -4.73 10.34 -2.96
C TRP A 39 -5.70 9.39 -2.26
N HIS A 40 -5.24 8.23 -1.78
CA HIS A 40 -6.07 7.29 -1.02
C HIS A 40 -6.49 7.83 0.35
N TYR A 41 -5.59 8.49 1.08
CA TYR A 41 -5.91 9.13 2.35
C TYR A 41 -6.97 10.23 2.16
N ARG A 42 -6.77 11.14 1.20
CA ARG A 42 -7.75 12.18 0.86
C ARG A 42 -9.10 11.60 0.45
N ARG A 43 -9.12 10.50 -0.32
CA ARG A 43 -10.35 9.78 -0.75
C ARG A 43 -10.92 8.78 0.27
N ARG A 44 -10.35 8.68 1.48
CA ARG A 44 -10.91 7.88 2.60
C ARG A 44 -11.28 8.72 3.82
N CYS A 45 -10.52 9.77 4.11
CA CYS A 45 -10.71 10.61 5.30
C CYS A 45 -11.38 11.96 4.98
N GLY A 46 -11.30 12.45 3.74
CA GLY A 46 -11.91 13.71 3.34
C GLY A 46 -11.32 14.96 4.03
N PRO A 47 -11.94 16.14 3.85
CA PRO A 47 -11.60 17.38 4.55
C PRO A 47 -12.34 17.55 5.90
N THR A 48 -12.97 16.50 6.42
CA THR A 48 -13.85 16.51 7.60
C THR A 48 -13.36 15.52 8.67
N SER A 49 -13.08 15.89 9.92
CA SER A 49 -13.16 17.21 10.55
C SER A 49 -12.17 17.31 11.72
N PRO A 50 -11.67 18.51 12.08
CA PRO A 50 -10.93 18.74 13.34
C PRO A 50 -11.88 18.73 14.55
N GLY A 51 -12.64 17.64 14.74
CA GLY A 51 -13.68 17.55 15.79
C GLY A 51 -14.60 16.32 15.76
N SER A 52 -14.38 15.33 14.90
CA SER A 52 -15.30 14.19 14.74
C SER A 52 -14.99 13.01 15.68
N GLY A 53 -15.54 13.06 16.89
CA GLY A 53 -15.91 11.87 17.66
C GLY A 53 -14.82 11.13 18.45
N ARG A 54 -14.87 11.28 19.78
CA ARG A 54 -14.49 10.16 20.67
C ARG A 54 -15.38 8.96 20.33
N ARG A 55 -14.82 7.75 20.33
CA ARG A 55 -15.57 6.50 20.16
C ARG A 55 -16.61 6.37 21.28
N ALA A 56 -17.87 6.67 20.98
CA ALA A 56 -18.98 6.39 21.88
C ALA A 56 -19.15 4.87 21.98
N HIS A 57 -18.57 4.26 23.02
CA HIS A 57 -19.02 2.95 23.46
C HIS A 57 -20.44 3.10 24.02
N PRO A 58 -21.42 2.30 23.57
CA PRO A 58 -22.69 2.21 24.27
C PRO A 58 -22.41 1.57 25.64
N ALA A 59 -22.71 2.31 26.71
CA ALA A 59 -22.84 1.76 28.04
C ALA A 59 -24.33 1.44 28.26
N GLY A 60 -24.63 0.17 28.51
CA GLY A 60 -25.96 -0.39 28.75
C GLY A 60 -25.81 -1.81 29.27
#